data_AF-A0A838EI23-F1
#
_entry.id   AF-A0A838EI23-F1
#
_cell.length_a   1.000
_cell.length_b   1.000
_cell.length_c   1.000
_cell.angle_alpha   90.00
_cell.angle_beta   90.00
_cell.angle_gamma   90.00
#
_symmetry.space_group_name_H-M   'P 1'
#
loop_
_entity.id
_entity.type
_entity.pdbx_description
1 polymer ?
#
loop_
_entity_poly.entity_id
_entity_poly.type
_entity_poly.pdbx_seq_one_letter_code
_entity_poly.pdbx_strand_id
1 'polypeptide(L)'
;MVGMPIRHAAYAGPLWLVVGRGEKDPWYLLTNLPVETEEQAWEVIMMYARRWKIEEMFRFKKSEMGVESVCLRSWDAREKLLSLVTLAYSYLLSLCDPALEESRKHLLRHGCHRTGKRYQKAKIPLYRIRWAISFLWQKMNLLPILASFLPQLYLSNARSQNSG
;
A
#
# COMPACT_ATOMS: atom_id res chain seq x y z
N MET A 1 12.29 -7.44 -30.17
CA MET A 1 12.72 -6.10 -29.70
C MET A 1 13.92 -6.28 -28.78
N VAL A 2 15.14 -5.89 -29.17
CA VAL A 2 16.39 -6.15 -28.40
C VAL A 2 16.85 -4.86 -27.73
N GLY A 3 17.26 -4.92 -26.46
CA GLY A 3 17.77 -3.77 -25.72
C GLY A 3 19.04 -3.21 -26.36
N MET A 4 19.21 -1.90 -26.34
CA MET A 4 20.41 -1.25 -26.88
C MET A 4 21.39 -0.93 -25.74
N PRO A 5 22.66 -1.38 -25.79
CA PRO A 5 23.63 -1.02 -24.78
C PRO A 5 23.95 0.49 -24.87
N ILE A 6 23.99 1.16 -23.72
CA ILE A 6 24.28 2.59 -23.60
C ILE A 6 25.45 2.81 -22.64
N ARG A 7 26.25 3.84 -22.92
CA ARG A 7 27.26 4.37 -21.99
C ARG A 7 26.84 5.74 -21.50
N HIS A 8 27.01 6.00 -20.21
CA HIS A 8 26.73 7.29 -19.59
C HIS A 8 27.98 7.82 -18.89
N ALA A 9 28.35 9.07 -19.12
CA ALA A 9 29.62 9.64 -18.65
C ALA A 9 29.79 9.57 -17.12
N ALA A 10 28.70 9.66 -16.36
CA ALA A 10 28.72 9.60 -14.90
C ALA A 10 28.46 8.20 -14.31
N TYR A 11 28.35 7.15 -15.12
CA TYR A 11 28.09 5.78 -14.64
C TYR A 11 29.02 4.78 -15.31
N ALA A 12 29.81 4.07 -14.48
CA ALA A 12 30.83 3.15 -14.96
C ALA A 12 30.30 1.76 -15.36
N GLY A 13 29.10 1.37 -14.90
CA GLY A 13 28.53 0.06 -15.16
C GLY A 13 27.85 -0.06 -16.54
N PRO A 14 27.52 -1.29 -16.98
CA PRO A 14 26.74 -1.50 -18.18
C PRO A 14 25.32 -0.95 -18.01
N LEU A 15 24.81 -0.30 -19.05
CA LEU A 15 23.43 0.16 -19.14
C LEU A 15 22.80 -0.32 -20.43
N TRP A 16 21.49 -0.55 -20.38
CA TRP A 16 20.67 -0.95 -21.50
C TRP A 16 19.46 -0.04 -21.62
N LEU A 17 19.15 0.38 -22.83
CA LEU A 17 17.92 1.08 -23.18
C LEU A 17 16.92 0.10 -23.76
N VAL A 18 15.76 0.04 -23.13
CA VAL A 18 14.61 -0.73 -23.59
C VAL A 18 13.54 0.25 -24.05
N VAL A 19 13.09 0.10 -25.31
CA VAL A 19 12.05 0.95 -25.89
C VAL A 19 10.76 0.16 -26.01
N GLY A 20 9.80 0.40 -25.12
CA GLY A 20 8.49 -0.25 -25.15
C GLY A 20 7.43 0.61 -25.86
N ARG A 21 6.44 -0.01 -26.51
CA ARG A 21 5.24 0.72 -26.98
C ARG A 21 4.33 1.02 -25.77
N GLY A 22 4.12 2.30 -25.48
CA GLY A 22 3.06 2.76 -24.59
C GLY A 22 1.76 3.07 -25.34
N GLU A 23 0.66 3.32 -24.63
CA GLU A 23 -0.65 3.66 -25.22
C GLU A 23 -0.67 4.99 -25.98
N LYS A 24 0.11 5.99 -25.53
CA LYS A 24 0.24 7.30 -26.19
C LYS A 24 1.65 7.51 -26.71
N ASP A 25 2.63 7.45 -25.80
CA ASP A 25 4.03 7.66 -26.11
C ASP A 25 4.83 6.39 -25.82
N PRO A 26 5.89 6.09 -26.59
CA PRO A 26 6.80 4.99 -26.28
C PRO A 26 7.51 5.21 -24.95
N TRP A 27 7.74 4.13 -24.22
CA TRP A 27 8.53 4.16 -23.00
C TRP A 27 10.00 3.96 -23.33
N TYR A 28 10.85 4.89 -22.90
CA TYR A 28 12.30 4.77 -22.94
C TYR A 28 12.80 4.43 -21.53
N LEU A 29 13.15 3.17 -21.31
CA LEU A 29 13.54 2.65 -20.00
C LEU A 29 15.04 2.38 -19.98
N LEU A 30 15.75 3.08 -19.11
CA LEU A 30 17.17 2.83 -18.86
C LEU A 30 17.30 1.85 -17.68
N THR A 31 18.03 0.76 -17.87
CA THR A 31 18.22 -0.28 -16.86
C THR A 31 19.68 -0.72 -16.79
N ASN A 32 20.13 -1.11 -15.59
CA ASN A 32 21.41 -1.80 -15.39
C ASN A 32 21.29 -3.32 -15.49
N LEU A 33 20.07 -3.85 -15.70
CA LEU A 33 19.86 -5.25 -15.98
C LEU A 33 20.33 -5.57 -17.40
N PRO A 34 21.00 -6.71 -17.63
CA PRO A 34 21.37 -7.14 -18.98
C PRO A 34 20.11 -7.44 -19.81
N VAL A 35 20.08 -6.96 -21.05
CA VAL A 35 18.96 -7.16 -21.97
C VAL A 35 19.49 -7.60 -23.34
N GLU A 36 19.73 -8.90 -23.46
CA GLU A 36 20.23 -9.56 -24.67
C GLU A 36 19.09 -10.19 -25.47
N THR A 37 17.99 -10.56 -24.81
CA THR A 37 16.82 -11.18 -25.45
C THR A 37 15.57 -10.32 -25.36
N GLU A 38 14.58 -10.64 -26.20
CA GLU A 38 13.29 -9.95 -26.21
C GLU A 38 12.48 -10.24 -24.93
N GLU A 39 12.60 -11.44 -24.38
CA GLU A 39 11.94 -11.83 -23.13
C GLU A 39 12.46 -10.98 -21.97
N GLN A 40 13.77 -10.75 -21.91
CA GLN A 40 14.39 -9.87 -20.90
C GLN A 40 13.92 -8.42 -21.05
N ALA A 41 13.80 -7.93 -22.29
CA ALA A 41 13.26 -6.60 -22.55
C ALA A 41 11.81 -6.49 -22.05
N TRP A 42 11.01 -7.53 -22.28
CA TRP A 42 9.63 -7.59 -21.80
C TRP A 42 9.54 -7.65 -20.26
N GLU A 43 10.42 -8.38 -19.59
CA GLU A 43 10.50 -8.39 -18.12
C GLU A 43 10.77 -6.99 -17.56
N VAL A 44 11.70 -6.23 -18.14
CA VAL A 44 12.00 -4.85 -17.74
C VAL A 44 10.76 -3.96 -17.91
N ILE A 45 10.06 -4.07 -19.04
CA ILE A 45 8.81 -3.33 -19.28
C ILE A 45 7.76 -3.69 -18.24
N MET A 46 7.59 -4.98 -17.94
CA MET A 46 6.61 -5.47 -16.96
C MET A 46 6.97 -5.07 -15.53
N MET A 47 8.25 -5.03 -15.19
CA MET A 47 8.74 -4.48 -13.92
C MET A 47 8.41 -3.00 -13.81
N TYR A 48 8.70 -2.21 -14.84
CA TYR A 48 8.38 -0.78 -14.86
C TYR A 48 6.88 -0.52 -14.84
N ALA A 49 6.07 -1.34 -15.52
CA ALA A 49 4.61 -1.25 -15.46
C ALA A 49 4.07 -1.44 -14.03
N ARG A 50 4.76 -2.22 -13.18
CA ARG A 50 4.41 -2.36 -11.76
C ARG A 50 4.68 -1.10 -10.94
N ARG A 51 5.44 -0.11 -11.45
CA ARG A 51 5.68 1.19 -10.79
C ARG A 51 4.36 1.85 -10.37
N TRP A 52 3.32 1.73 -11.20
CA TRP A 52 2.00 2.32 -10.91
C TRP A 52 1.36 1.82 -9.61
N LYS A 53 1.78 0.64 -9.09
CA LYS A 53 1.31 0.13 -7.80
C LYS A 53 1.60 1.10 -6.65
N ILE A 54 2.68 1.90 -6.74
CA ILE A 54 2.99 2.89 -5.70
C ILE A 54 1.92 3.99 -5.63
N GLU A 55 1.36 4.39 -6.78
CA GLU A 55 0.32 5.41 -6.85
C GLU A 55 -1.01 4.88 -6.28
N GLU A 56 -1.29 3.59 -6.52
CA GLU A 56 -2.44 2.92 -5.89
C GLU A 56 -2.29 2.86 -4.36
N MET A 57 -1.08 2.57 -3.85
CA MET A 57 -0.78 2.64 -2.41
C MET A 57 -1.00 4.06 -1.87
N PHE A 58 -0.45 5.09 -2.52
CA PHE A 58 -0.60 6.47 -2.06
C PHE A 58 -2.06 6.90 -2.06
N ARG A 59 -2.82 6.56 -3.10
CA ARG A 59 -4.27 6.81 -3.16
C ARG A 59 -4.99 6.14 -2.00
N PHE A 60 -4.71 4.86 -1.75
CA PHE A 60 -5.31 4.11 -0.65
C PHE A 60 -4.99 4.74 0.71
N LYS A 61 -3.74 5.11 0.97
CA LYS A 61 -3.35 5.77 2.23
C LYS A 61 -4.13 7.08 2.43
N LYS A 62 -4.24 7.91 1.39
CA LYS A 62 -5.00 9.17 1.43
C LYS A 62 -6.50 8.94 1.69
N SER A 63 -7.15 8.09 0.89
CA SER A 63 -8.60 7.94 0.93
C SER A 63 -9.10 7.08 2.09
N GLU A 64 -8.40 6.00 2.42
CA GLU A 64 -8.91 5.00 3.37
C GLU A 64 -8.24 5.05 4.74
N MET A 65 -7.02 5.58 4.83
CA MET A 65 -6.28 5.69 6.11
C MET A 65 -6.31 7.11 6.69
N GLY A 66 -6.96 8.05 6.02
CA GLY A 66 -7.18 9.41 6.52
C GLY A 66 -5.90 10.21 6.76
N VAL A 67 -4.78 9.90 6.10
CA VAL A 67 -3.51 10.61 6.36
C VAL A 67 -3.59 12.11 6.08
N GLU A 68 -4.49 12.54 5.20
CA GLU A 68 -4.69 13.95 4.86
C GLU A 68 -5.65 14.67 5.82
N SER A 69 -6.40 13.94 6.67
CA SER A 69 -7.28 14.57 7.66
C SER A 69 -6.55 14.91 8.97
N VAL A 70 -5.36 14.35 9.20
CA VAL A 70 -4.59 14.58 10.43
C VAL A 70 -3.61 15.75 10.23
N CYS A 71 -3.87 16.87 10.91
CA CYS A 71 -2.99 18.04 10.88
C CYS A 71 -1.95 18.00 12.00
N LEU A 72 -0.83 17.31 11.78
CA LEU A 72 0.31 17.32 12.71
C LEU A 72 1.27 18.47 12.38
N ARG A 73 1.71 19.22 13.40
CA ARG A 73 2.63 20.36 13.25
C ARG A 73 4.11 19.96 13.35
N SER A 74 4.46 19.03 14.23
CA SER A 74 5.84 18.57 14.43
C SER A 74 6.25 17.52 13.42
N TRP A 75 7.55 17.51 13.08
CA TRP A 75 8.13 16.51 12.18
C TRP A 75 8.07 15.09 12.78
N ASP A 76 8.49 14.93 14.04
CA ASP A 76 8.53 13.61 14.70
C ASP A 76 7.14 12.96 14.80
N ALA A 77 6.09 13.75 15.00
CA ALA A 77 4.73 13.22 15.04
C ALA A 77 4.28 12.74 13.65
N ARG A 78 4.66 13.45 12.57
CA ARG A 78 4.37 13.04 11.19
C ARG A 78 5.08 11.73 10.86
N GLU A 79 6.35 11.59 11.25
CA GLU A 79 7.11 10.36 11.04
C GLU A 79 6.46 9.17 11.75
N LYS A 80 6.09 9.33 13.04
CA LYS A 80 5.40 8.29 13.80
C LYS A 80 4.06 7.89 13.15
N LEU A 81 3.26 8.88 12.73
CA LEU A 81 1.99 8.62 12.04
C LEU A 81 2.22 7.84 10.73
N LEU A 82 3.18 8.26 9.91
CA LEU A 82 3.48 7.60 8.63
C LEU A 82 3.98 6.16 8.82
N SER A 83 4.77 5.92 9.88
CA SER A 83 5.19 4.57 10.28
C SER A 83 4.01 3.69 10.69
N LEU A 84 3.10 4.20 11.53
CA LEU A 84 1.89 3.47 11.94
C LEU A 84 0.98 3.16 10.74
N VAL A 85 0.78 4.13 9.85
CA VAL A 85 -0.02 3.92 8.62
C VAL A 85 0.63 2.89 7.71
N THR A 86 1.97 2.90 7.63
CA THR A 86 2.71 1.91 6.84
C THR A 86 2.60 0.52 7.43
N LEU A 87 2.67 0.37 8.75
CA LEU A 87 2.45 -0.91 9.46
C LEU A 87 1.03 -1.44 9.25
N ALA A 88 0.02 -0.57 9.37
CA ALA A 88 -1.36 -0.95 9.11
C ALA A 88 -1.57 -1.36 7.65
N TYR A 89 -0.95 -0.64 6.70
CA TYR A 89 -0.98 -1.00 5.29
C TYR A 89 -0.29 -2.34 5.01
N SER A 90 0.87 -2.62 5.61
CA SER A 90 1.55 -3.91 5.45
C SER A 90 0.74 -5.08 6.01
N TYR A 91 0.04 -4.87 7.13
CA TYR A 91 -0.91 -5.86 7.65
C TYR A 91 -2.07 -6.12 6.68
N LEU A 92 -2.65 -5.07 6.08
CA LEU A 92 -3.70 -5.28 5.08
C LEU A 92 -3.18 -6.02 3.83
N LEU A 93 -1.93 -5.77 3.43
CA LEU A 93 -1.28 -6.51 2.35
C LEU A 93 -1.02 -7.97 2.70
N SER A 94 -0.64 -8.28 3.95
CA SER A 94 -0.42 -9.67 4.36
C SER A 94 -1.71 -10.49 4.31
N LEU A 95 -2.88 -9.87 4.46
CA LEU A 95 -4.18 -10.54 4.28
C LEU A 95 -4.49 -10.86 2.80
N CYS A 96 -3.74 -10.29 1.86
CA CYS A 96 -3.80 -10.65 0.45
C CYS A 96 -2.95 -11.89 0.10
N ASP A 97 -2.25 -12.49 1.07
CA ASP A 97 -1.50 -13.71 0.87
C ASP A 97 -2.40 -14.84 0.31
N PRO A 98 -1.94 -15.61 -0.70
CA PRO A 98 -2.67 -16.76 -1.23
C PRO A 98 -3.03 -17.80 -0.16
N ALA A 99 -2.18 -18.02 0.84
CA ALA A 99 -2.44 -18.95 1.94
C ALA A 99 -3.67 -18.57 2.78
N LEU A 100 -4.01 -17.28 2.79
CA LEU A 100 -5.17 -16.74 3.51
C LEU A 100 -6.40 -16.56 2.62
N GLU A 101 -6.43 -17.14 1.42
CA GLU A 101 -7.51 -16.90 0.46
C GLU A 101 -8.89 -17.28 1.01
N GLU A 102 -9.02 -18.41 1.68
CA GLU A 102 -10.32 -18.85 2.20
C GLU A 102 -10.78 -17.97 3.37
N SER A 103 -9.87 -17.66 4.30
CA SER A 103 -10.13 -16.72 5.39
C SER A 103 -10.51 -15.34 4.87
N ARG A 104 -9.84 -14.86 3.82
CA ARG A 104 -10.17 -13.59 3.15
C ARG A 104 -11.55 -13.64 2.50
N LYS A 105 -11.92 -14.72 1.81
CA LYS A 105 -13.26 -14.90 1.24
C LYS A 105 -14.33 -14.88 2.32
N HIS A 106 -14.10 -15.59 3.42
CA HIS A 106 -15.00 -15.61 4.57
C HIS A 106 -15.17 -14.22 5.18
N LEU A 107 -14.05 -13.52 5.47
CA LEU A 107 -14.04 -12.14 5.95
C LEU A 107 -14.85 -11.21 5.04
N LEU A 108 -14.64 -11.29 3.72
CA LEU A 108 -15.35 -10.46 2.76
C LEU A 108 -16.85 -10.79 2.69
N ARG A 109 -17.22 -12.08 2.78
CA ARG A 109 -18.63 -12.49 2.82
C ARG A 109 -19.35 -11.93 4.04
N HIS A 110 -18.72 -11.91 5.21
CA HIS A 110 -19.36 -11.47 6.46
C HIS A 110 -19.24 -9.97 6.73
N GLY A 111 -18.14 -9.33 6.33
CA GLY A 111 -17.86 -7.93 6.63
C GLY A 111 -18.11 -6.95 5.48
N CYS A 112 -18.23 -7.40 4.23
CA CYS A 112 -18.42 -6.51 3.10
C CYS A 112 -19.27 -7.14 1.98
N HIS A 113 -20.60 -7.02 2.11
CA HIS A 113 -21.55 -7.48 1.09
C HIS A 113 -21.54 -6.67 -0.22
N ARG A 114 -20.75 -5.59 -0.33
CA ARG A 114 -20.61 -4.83 -1.59
C ARG A 114 -19.85 -5.66 -2.63
N THR A 115 -20.61 -6.39 -3.42
CA THR A 115 -20.18 -7.35 -4.45
C THR A 115 -20.36 -6.83 -5.88
N GLY A 116 -20.33 -5.51 -6.09
CA GLY A 116 -20.39 -4.96 -7.45
C GLY A 116 -19.28 -5.53 -8.33
N LYS A 117 -19.61 -5.92 -9.58
CA LYS A 117 -18.67 -6.55 -10.55
C LYS A 117 -17.34 -5.79 -10.68
N ARG A 118 -17.37 -4.45 -10.58
CA ARG A 118 -16.20 -3.57 -10.61
C ARG A 118 -15.23 -3.78 -9.45
N TYR A 119 -15.75 -4.03 -8.25
CA TYR A 119 -14.96 -4.21 -7.02
C TYR A 119 -14.48 -5.66 -6.82
N GLN A 120 -15.11 -6.62 -7.51
CA GLN A 120 -14.64 -8.01 -7.56
C GLN A 120 -13.43 -8.19 -8.48
N LYS A 121 -13.34 -7.39 -9.54
CA LYS A 121 -12.24 -7.41 -10.53
C LYS A 121 -11.04 -6.54 -10.16
N ALA A 122 -11.07 -5.83 -9.04
CA ALA A 122 -9.96 -5.00 -8.61
C ALA A 122 -8.72 -5.89 -8.34
N LYS A 123 -7.57 -5.51 -8.92
CA LYS A 123 -6.32 -6.27 -8.82
C LYS A 123 -5.88 -6.54 -7.38
N ILE A 124 -6.29 -5.68 -6.44
CA ILE A 124 -6.01 -5.84 -5.02
C ILE A 124 -7.29 -5.47 -4.22
N PRO A 125 -7.89 -6.40 -3.45
CA PRO A 125 -9.15 -6.17 -2.74
C PRO A 125 -9.00 -5.34 -1.43
N LEU A 126 -7.92 -4.57 -1.29
CA LEU A 126 -7.54 -3.85 -0.05
C LEU A 126 -8.67 -2.98 0.51
N TYR A 127 -9.37 -2.23 -0.35
CA TYR A 127 -10.52 -1.42 0.04
C TYR A 127 -11.60 -2.26 0.71
N ARG A 128 -11.94 -3.42 0.12
CA ARG A 128 -12.98 -4.30 0.65
C ARG A 128 -12.53 -4.98 1.94
N ILE A 129 -11.26 -5.39 2.03
CA ILE A 129 -10.68 -5.99 3.24
C ILE A 129 -10.74 -4.98 4.39
N ARG A 130 -10.27 -3.76 4.19
CA ARG A 130 -10.30 -2.70 5.21
C ARG A 130 -11.73 -2.42 5.68
N TRP A 131 -12.68 -2.32 4.75
CA TRP A 131 -14.09 -2.17 5.09
C TRP A 131 -14.65 -3.34 5.89
N ALA A 132 -14.34 -4.58 5.49
CA ALA A 132 -14.79 -5.78 6.19
C ALA A 132 -14.25 -5.86 7.63
N ILE A 133 -12.97 -5.54 7.80
CA ILE A 133 -12.34 -5.48 9.12
C ILE A 133 -12.97 -4.38 9.98
N SER A 134 -13.18 -3.19 9.41
CA SER A 134 -13.85 -2.08 10.11
C SER A 134 -15.25 -2.46 10.59
N PHE A 135 -16.02 -3.15 9.75
CA PHE A 135 -17.34 -3.66 10.10
C PHE A 135 -17.28 -4.68 11.23
N LEU A 136 -16.35 -5.64 11.17
CA LEU A 136 -16.16 -6.62 12.24
C LEU A 136 -15.76 -5.94 13.55
N TRP A 137 -14.83 -4.96 13.52
CA TRP A 137 -14.43 -4.22 14.71
C TRP A 137 -15.60 -3.51 15.39
N GLN A 138 -16.47 -2.89 14.60
CA GLN A 138 -17.68 -2.23 15.11
C GLN A 138 -18.67 -3.26 15.68
N LYS A 139 -18.88 -4.38 15.00
CA LYS A 139 -19.82 -5.43 15.43
C LYS A 139 -19.36 -6.15 16.70
N MET A 140 -18.06 -6.40 16.83
CA MET A 140 -17.48 -7.03 18.02
C MET A 140 -17.42 -6.07 19.21
N ASN A 141 -17.76 -4.79 19.02
CA ASN A 141 -17.72 -3.74 20.04
C ASN A 141 -16.41 -3.79 20.84
N LEU A 142 -15.26 -3.76 20.15
CA LEU A 142 -13.93 -3.99 20.73
C LEU A 142 -13.41 -2.83 21.60
N LEU A 143 -14.11 -1.69 21.64
CA LEU A 143 -13.71 -0.51 22.43
C LEU A 143 -13.61 -0.77 23.95
N PRO A 144 -14.54 -1.47 24.62
CA PRO A 144 -14.42 -1.81 26.05
C PRO A 144 -13.29 -2.81 26.30
N ILE A 145 -13.04 -3.72 25.34
CA ILE A 145 -11.98 -4.73 25.44
C ILE A 145 -10.61 -4.04 25.30
N LEU A 146 -10.42 -3.16 24.33
CA LEU A 146 -9.18 -2.41 24.18
C LEU A 146 -8.97 -1.41 25.32
N ALA A 147 -10.04 -0.83 25.86
CA ALA A 147 -9.98 0.03 27.04
C ALA A 147 -9.52 -0.72 28.30
N SER A 148 -9.85 -2.01 28.45
CA SER A 148 -9.32 -2.82 29.57
C SER A 148 -7.83 -3.15 29.43
N PHE A 149 -7.27 -3.09 28.21
CA PHE A 149 -5.84 -3.29 27.94
C PHE A 149 -5.00 -2.00 28.03
N LEU A 150 -5.61 -0.80 28.06
CA LEU A 150 -4.90 0.48 28.17
C LEU A 150 -5.21 1.24 29.48
N PRO A 151 -4.99 0.65 30.68
CA PRO A 151 -5.29 1.33 31.94
C PRO A 151 -4.44 2.59 32.21
N GLN A 152 -3.31 2.79 31.53
CA GLN A 152 -2.35 3.86 31.86
C GLN A 152 -2.59 5.21 31.13
N LEU A 153 -3.30 5.24 30.00
CA LEU A 153 -3.48 6.49 29.22
C LEU A 153 -4.61 7.37 29.74
N TYR A 154 -5.52 6.84 30.56
CA TYR A 154 -6.62 7.63 31.13
C TYR A 154 -6.21 8.43 32.38
N LEU A 155 -5.18 7.97 33.11
CA LEU A 155 -4.76 8.57 34.38
C LEU A 155 -3.80 9.77 34.24
N SER A 156 -3.13 9.94 33.10
CA SER A 156 -2.21 11.08 32.91
C SER A 156 -2.95 12.39 32.57
N ASN A 157 -4.06 12.33 31.83
CA ASN A 157 -4.84 13.53 31.48
C ASN A 157 -5.69 14.08 32.64
N ALA A 158 -6.05 13.25 33.62
CA ALA A 158 -6.82 13.69 34.79
C ALA A 158 -5.99 14.47 35.83
N ARG A 159 -4.66 14.31 35.85
CA ARG A 159 -3.78 15.04 36.78
C ARG A 159 -3.37 16.43 36.28
N SER A 160 -3.45 16.69 34.98
CA SER A 160 -3.11 17.99 34.38
C SER A 160 -4.23 19.04 34.46
N GLN A 161 -5.47 18.66 34.82
CA GLN A 161 -6.61 19.61 34.92
C GLN A 161 -6.99 19.99 36.35
N ASN A 162 -6.33 19.42 37.38
CA ASN A 162 -6.59 19.72 38.80
C ASN A 162 -5.44 20.48 39.49
N SER A 163 -4.61 21.20 38.72
CA SER A 163 -3.54 22.06 39.24
C SER A 163 -3.60 23.46 38.62
N GLY A 164 -4.78 24.08 38.74
CA GLY A 164 -5.03 25.50 38.50
C GLY A 164 -5.89 26.06 39.62
#